data_AF-A0A961QU89-F1
#
_entry.id   AF-A0A961QU89-F1
#
_cell.length_a   1.000
_cell.length_b   1.000
_cell.length_c   1.000
_cell.angle_alpha   90.00
_cell.angle_beta   90.00
_cell.angle_gamma   90.00
#
_symmetry.space_group_name_H-M   'P 1'
#
loop_
_entity.id
_entity.type
_entity.pdbx_description
1 polymer ?
#
loop_
_entity_poly.entity_id
_entity_poly.type
_entity_poly.pdbx_seq_one_letter_code
_entity_poly.pdbx_strand_id
1 'polypeptide(L)'
;GTTLAFMAMTYLVIPIIFQRDIIWPRLARWQPYLFGLGVAGISLFMMGAGTLGVPRRHWDISLIDSIIPYEFASGAYLMMGLNGLSAIVAAAGGLLYVVLVVASVVAGPRLDRPGATLTFPLHKGGAEAVSHYGSAGTLKIPGTIILVAIFFGAFILYYFINWKYLSALWLFN
;
A
#
# COMPACT_ATOMS: atom_id res chain seq x y z
N GLY A 1 2.77 -3.08 0.45
CA GLY A 1 3.87 -3.30 -0.52
C GLY A 1 3.49 -4.34 -1.55
N THR A 2 3.49 -5.61 -1.17
CA THR A 2 3.16 -6.75 -2.05
C THR A 2 1.83 -6.60 -2.79
N THR A 3 0.76 -6.21 -2.10
CA THR A 3 -0.57 -6.00 -2.72
C THR A 3 -0.52 -4.99 -3.86
N LEU A 4 0.16 -3.85 -3.67
CA LEU A 4 0.33 -2.84 -4.73
C LEU A 4 1.13 -3.38 -5.91
N ALA A 5 2.17 -4.18 -5.64
CA ALA A 5 2.97 -4.81 -6.70
C ALA A 5 2.12 -5.77 -7.53
N PHE A 6 1.29 -6.61 -6.90
CA PHE A 6 0.36 -7.49 -7.60
C PHE A 6 -0.73 -6.71 -8.36
N MET A 7 -1.28 -5.64 -7.78
CA MET A 7 -2.24 -4.77 -8.49
C MET A 7 -1.60 -4.16 -9.76
N ALA A 8 -0.37 -3.67 -9.66
CA ALA A 8 0.37 -3.12 -10.80
C ALA A 8 0.67 -4.20 -11.85
N MET A 9 1.06 -5.40 -11.42
CA MET A 9 1.28 -6.55 -12.30
C MET A 9 0.01 -6.90 -13.08
N THR A 10 -1.17 -6.87 -12.46
CA THR A 10 -2.43 -7.15 -13.15
C THR A 10 -2.66 -6.25 -14.36
N TYR A 11 -2.30 -4.96 -14.27
CA TYR A 11 -2.42 -4.05 -15.41
C TYR A 11 -1.47 -4.39 -16.58
N LEU A 12 -0.38 -5.13 -16.32
CA LEU A 12 0.46 -5.71 -17.39
C LEU A 12 -0.12 -7.02 -17.91
N VAL A 13 -0.72 -7.84 -17.04
CA VAL A 13 -1.26 -9.16 -17.39
C VAL A 13 -2.53 -9.08 -18.24
N ILE A 14 -3.39 -8.09 -18.01
CA ILE A 14 -4.65 -7.92 -18.77
C ILE A 14 -4.41 -7.89 -20.30
N PRO A 15 -3.57 -7.00 -20.85
CA PRO A 15 -3.35 -6.95 -22.30
C PRO A 15 -2.64 -8.19 -22.84
N ILE A 16 -1.82 -8.88 -22.02
CA ILE A 16 -1.08 -10.07 -22.44
C ILE A 16 -2.02 -11.28 -22.57
N ILE A 17 -2.86 -11.53 -21.55
CA ILE A 17 -3.72 -12.73 -21.50
C ILE A 17 -5.03 -12.52 -22.26
N PHE A 18 -5.70 -11.39 -22.02
CA PHE A 18 -7.04 -11.14 -22.56
C PHE A 18 -7.01 -10.39 -23.89
N GLN A 19 -5.82 -9.95 -24.34
CA GLN A 19 -5.66 -9.12 -25.54
C GLN A 19 -6.66 -7.95 -25.55
N ARG A 20 -6.84 -7.32 -24.39
CA ARG A 20 -7.73 -6.18 -24.18
C ARG A 20 -7.01 -5.03 -23.51
N ASP A 21 -7.31 -3.82 -23.96
CA ASP A 21 -6.72 -2.59 -23.41
C ASP A 21 -7.51 -2.15 -22.17
N ILE A 22 -6.88 -1.29 -21.36
CA ILE A 22 -7.50 -0.71 -20.18
C ILE A 22 -8.49 0.38 -20.61
N ILE A 23 -9.73 0.29 -20.13
CA ILE A 23 -10.81 1.23 -20.50
C ILE A 23 -10.50 2.67 -20.07
N TRP A 24 -10.02 2.85 -18.83
CA TRP A 24 -9.74 4.17 -18.25
C TRP A 24 -8.28 4.30 -17.79
N PRO A 25 -7.33 4.52 -18.72
CA PRO A 25 -5.90 4.52 -18.40
C PRO A 25 -5.49 5.65 -17.45
N ARG A 26 -6.19 6.79 -17.47
CA ARG A 26 -5.94 7.90 -16.52
C ARG A 26 -6.32 7.52 -15.09
N LEU A 27 -7.44 6.84 -14.91
CA LEU A 27 -7.93 6.44 -13.60
C LEU A 27 -7.11 5.28 -13.02
N ALA A 28 -6.69 4.35 -13.88
CA ALA A 28 -5.76 3.27 -13.53
C ALA A 28 -4.40 3.79 -13.04
N ARG A 29 -3.94 4.96 -13.51
CA ARG A 29 -2.73 5.61 -12.99
C ARG A 29 -2.89 6.08 -11.55
N TRP A 30 -4.06 6.58 -11.17
CA TRP A 30 -4.32 7.12 -9.84
C TRP A 30 -4.63 6.05 -8.80
N GLN A 31 -5.21 4.92 -9.21
CA GLN A 31 -5.63 3.85 -8.32
C GLN A 31 -4.52 3.36 -7.36
N PRO A 32 -3.26 3.10 -7.78
CA PRO A 32 -2.20 2.68 -6.88
C PRO A 32 -1.86 3.72 -5.81
N TYR A 33 -1.94 5.01 -6.15
CA TYR A 33 -1.69 6.09 -5.19
C TYR A 33 -2.80 6.19 -4.15
N LEU A 34 -4.07 6.06 -4.57
CA LEU A 34 -5.21 6.10 -3.66
C LEU A 34 -5.17 4.94 -2.66
N PHE A 35 -4.95 3.71 -3.15
CA PHE A 35 -4.81 2.53 -2.29
C PHE A 35 -3.56 2.62 -1.40
N GLY A 36 -2.42 3.03 -1.98
CA GLY A 36 -1.16 3.15 -1.25
C GLY A 36 -1.19 4.18 -0.13
N LEU A 37 -1.80 5.35 -0.39
CA LEU A 37 -1.97 6.40 0.62
C LEU A 37 -2.90 5.94 1.74
N GLY A 38 -4.02 5.29 1.40
CA GLY A 38 -4.94 4.72 2.39
C GLY A 38 -4.26 3.69 3.30
N VAL A 39 -3.53 2.74 2.71
CA VAL A 39 -2.80 1.71 3.48
C VAL A 39 -1.64 2.30 4.29
N ALA A 40 -0.96 3.33 3.78
CA ALA A 40 0.04 4.07 4.55
C ALA A 40 -0.57 4.77 5.77
N GLY A 41 -1.73 5.40 5.60
CA GLY A 41 -2.51 5.98 6.69
C GLY A 41 -2.91 4.95 7.75
N ILE A 42 -3.48 3.82 7.33
CA ILE A 42 -3.80 2.68 8.23
C ILE A 42 -2.55 2.28 9.02
N SER A 43 -1.42 2.10 8.33
CA SER A 43 -0.16 1.66 8.97
C SER A 43 0.33 2.65 10.03
N LEU A 44 0.25 3.96 9.74
CA LEU A 44 0.67 5.02 10.65
C LEU A 44 -0.25 5.11 11.88
N PHE A 45 -1.57 5.15 11.67
CA PHE A 45 -2.52 5.30 12.76
C PHE A 45 -2.67 4.03 13.60
N MET A 46 -2.52 2.84 13.02
CA MET A 46 -2.43 1.61 13.82
C MET A 46 -1.15 1.53 14.64
N MET A 47 -0.04 2.08 14.16
CA MET A 47 1.19 2.20 14.96
C MET A 47 0.95 3.11 16.18
N GLY A 48 0.32 4.27 15.97
CA GLY A 48 -0.05 5.20 17.05
C GLY A 48 -1.10 4.63 18.01
N ALA A 49 -2.09 3.88 17.53
CA ALA A 49 -3.03 3.18 18.40
C ALA A 49 -2.32 2.10 19.25
N GLY A 50 -1.34 1.40 18.66
CA GLY A 50 -0.55 0.39 19.34
C GLY A 50 0.31 0.94 20.48
N THR A 51 0.89 2.14 20.35
CA THR A 51 1.64 2.78 21.44
C THR A 51 0.77 3.21 22.60
N LEU A 52 -0.53 3.42 22.36
CA LEU A 52 -1.54 3.75 23.37
C LEU A 52 -2.19 2.50 24.00
N GLY A 53 -1.67 1.31 23.71
CA GLY A 53 -2.11 0.06 24.34
C GLY A 53 -3.34 -0.59 23.70
N VAL A 54 -3.78 -0.14 22.51
CA VAL A 54 -4.96 -0.72 21.84
C VAL A 54 -4.72 -2.20 21.51
N PRO A 55 -5.60 -3.11 21.95
CA PRO A 55 -5.44 -4.55 21.75
C PRO A 55 -5.58 -4.92 20.26
N ARG A 56 -4.76 -5.87 19.80
CA ARG A 56 -4.86 -6.44 18.46
C ARG A 56 -5.85 -7.60 18.47
N ARG A 57 -6.58 -7.79 17.37
CA ARG A 57 -7.54 -8.89 17.19
C ARG A 57 -8.74 -8.83 18.15
N HIS A 58 -9.01 -7.65 18.70
CA HIS A 58 -10.25 -7.38 19.42
C HIS A 58 -11.11 -6.46 18.55
N TRP A 59 -12.42 -6.71 18.51
CA TRP A 59 -13.35 -6.02 17.62
C TRP A 59 -13.85 -4.69 18.22
N ASP A 60 -13.89 -4.59 19.55
CA ASP A 60 -14.36 -3.41 20.28
C ASP A 60 -13.30 -2.88 21.27
N ILE A 61 -12.93 -1.61 21.14
CA ILE A 61 -11.99 -0.97 22.07
C ILE A 61 -12.70 -0.33 23.28
N SER A 62 -14.01 -0.16 23.23
CA SER A 62 -14.79 0.47 24.30
C SER A 62 -15.20 -0.49 25.41
N LEU A 63 -15.10 -1.81 25.16
CA LEU A 63 -15.41 -2.87 26.11
C LEU A 63 -16.77 -2.68 26.80
N ILE A 64 -17.77 -2.16 26.07
CA ILE A 64 -19.07 -1.75 26.63
C ILE A 64 -19.78 -2.91 27.35
N ASP A 65 -19.60 -4.14 26.87
CA ASP A 65 -20.21 -5.34 27.43
C ASP A 65 -19.28 -6.15 28.36
N SER A 66 -18.13 -5.59 28.80
CA SER A 66 -17.18 -6.35 29.62
C SER A 66 -17.47 -6.26 31.13
N ILE A 67 -17.25 -7.38 31.83
CA ILE A 67 -17.35 -7.48 33.30
C ILE A 67 -16.24 -6.65 33.99
N ILE A 68 -15.12 -6.42 33.29
CA ILE A 68 -14.00 -5.61 33.75
C ILE A 68 -13.80 -4.48 32.73
N PRO A 69 -14.45 -3.31 32.93
CA PRO A 69 -14.32 -2.19 32.01
C PRO A 69 -12.92 -1.59 32.12
N TYR A 70 -12.30 -1.33 30.98
CA TYR A 70 -11.02 -0.63 30.89
C TYR A 70 -11.16 0.53 29.90
N GLU A 71 -10.91 1.75 30.37
CA GLU A 71 -11.01 2.95 29.55
C GLU A 71 -9.64 3.30 28.96
N PHE A 72 -9.54 3.27 27.63
CA PHE A 72 -8.35 3.74 26.93
C PHE A 72 -8.27 5.27 26.92
N ALA A 73 -7.05 5.80 26.81
CA ALA A 73 -6.84 7.23 26.62
C ALA A 73 -7.65 7.75 25.41
N SER A 74 -8.20 8.96 25.51
CA SER A 74 -8.97 9.60 24.42
C SER A 74 -8.23 9.66 23.08
N GLY A 75 -6.90 9.78 23.13
CA GLY A 75 -6.03 9.70 21.95
C GLY A 75 -6.12 8.37 21.19
N ALA A 76 -6.43 7.25 21.87
CA ALA A 76 -6.59 5.95 21.23
C ALA A 76 -7.82 5.92 20.31
N TYR A 77 -8.92 6.52 20.75
CA TYR A 77 -10.13 6.68 19.95
C TYR A 77 -9.89 7.59 18.73
N LEU A 78 -9.11 8.67 18.90
CA LEU A 78 -8.71 9.53 17.78
C LEU A 78 -7.89 8.75 16.74
N MET A 79 -6.89 7.99 17.17
CA MET A 79 -6.07 7.17 16.26
C MET A 79 -6.91 6.10 15.55
N MET A 80 -7.87 5.49 16.25
CA MET A 80 -8.80 4.52 15.66
C MET A 80 -9.78 5.15 14.67
N GLY A 81 -10.25 6.38 14.93
CA GLY A 81 -11.07 7.14 14.00
C GLY A 81 -10.31 7.52 12.72
N LEU A 82 -9.07 8.02 12.86
CA LEU A 82 -8.17 8.32 11.73
C LEU A 82 -7.80 7.08 10.92
N ASN A 83 -7.60 5.95 11.60
CA ASN A 83 -7.44 4.65 10.97
C ASN A 83 -8.68 4.27 10.14
N GLY A 84 -9.88 4.46 10.69
CA GLY A 84 -11.14 4.24 9.97
C GLY A 84 -11.27 5.10 8.70
N LEU A 85 -10.93 6.39 8.78
CA LEU A 85 -10.90 7.26 7.59
C LEU A 85 -9.91 6.77 6.53
N SER A 86 -8.72 6.35 6.96
CA SER A 86 -7.70 5.79 6.07
C SER A 86 -8.16 4.47 5.43
N ALA A 87 -8.90 3.65 6.19
CA ALA A 87 -9.50 2.42 5.70
C ALA A 87 -10.56 2.68 4.63
N ILE A 88 -11.37 3.74 4.75
CA ILE A 88 -12.33 4.13 3.71
C ILE A 88 -11.59 4.50 2.41
N VAL A 89 -10.51 5.28 2.50
CA VAL A 89 -9.69 5.65 1.34
C VAL A 89 -9.06 4.42 0.69
N ALA A 90 -8.51 3.51 1.50
CA ALA A 90 -7.95 2.25 1.01
C ALA A 90 -9.01 1.36 0.34
N ALA A 91 -10.19 1.23 0.95
CA ALA A 91 -11.30 0.48 0.40
C ALA A 91 -11.79 1.06 -0.93
N ALA A 92 -11.91 2.38 -1.04
CA ALA A 92 -12.24 3.05 -2.30
C ALA A 92 -11.19 2.78 -3.39
N GLY A 93 -9.90 2.82 -3.05
CA GLY A 93 -8.81 2.47 -3.97
C GLY A 93 -8.82 0.99 -4.39
N GLY A 94 -9.22 0.09 -3.50
CA GLY A 94 -9.37 -1.34 -3.79
C GLY A 94 -10.61 -1.63 -4.66
N LEU A 95 -11.73 -0.99 -4.37
CA LEU A 95 -12.94 -1.09 -5.19
C LEU A 95 -12.70 -0.56 -6.61
N LEU A 96 -12.04 0.59 -6.71
CA LEU A 96 -11.65 1.17 -7.99
C LEU A 96 -10.80 0.21 -8.82
N TYR A 97 -9.85 -0.49 -8.19
CA TYR A 97 -9.07 -1.53 -8.85
C TYR A 97 -9.94 -2.66 -9.40
N VAL A 98 -10.86 -3.21 -8.59
CA VAL A 98 -11.76 -4.28 -9.04
C VAL A 98 -12.59 -3.83 -10.23
N VAL A 99 -13.18 -2.62 -10.16
CA VAL A 99 -13.96 -2.06 -11.27
C VAL A 99 -13.12 -1.91 -12.53
N LEU A 100 -11.91 -1.35 -12.44
CA LEU A 100 -11.03 -1.16 -13.58
C LEU A 100 -10.61 -2.48 -14.23
N VAL A 101 -10.25 -3.49 -13.42
CA VAL A 101 -9.83 -4.80 -13.92
C VAL A 101 -11.00 -5.51 -14.59
N VAL A 102 -12.15 -5.63 -13.89
CA VAL A 102 -13.32 -6.35 -14.41
C VAL A 102 -13.88 -5.67 -15.65
N ALA A 103 -14.00 -4.33 -15.63
CA ALA A 103 -14.46 -3.59 -16.80
C ALA A 103 -13.50 -3.79 -17.98
N SER A 104 -12.18 -3.71 -17.78
CA SER A 104 -11.21 -3.92 -18.86
C SER A 104 -11.25 -5.34 -19.42
N VAL A 105 -11.47 -6.35 -18.58
CA VAL A 105 -11.64 -7.73 -19.06
C VAL A 105 -12.93 -7.90 -19.87
N VAL A 106 -14.07 -7.32 -19.43
CA VAL A 106 -15.40 -7.55 -20.06
C VAL A 106 -15.67 -6.63 -21.25
N ALA A 107 -15.20 -5.39 -21.21
CA ALA A 107 -15.51 -4.35 -22.20
C ALA A 107 -14.27 -3.60 -22.74
N GLY A 108 -13.05 -4.03 -22.39
CA GLY A 108 -11.83 -3.42 -22.89
C GLY A 108 -11.70 -3.47 -24.42
N PRO A 109 -11.14 -2.42 -25.06
CA PRO A 109 -10.84 -2.43 -26.49
C PRO A 109 -10.02 -3.67 -26.87
N ARG A 110 -10.47 -4.44 -27.88
CA ARG A 110 -9.78 -5.67 -28.31
C ARG A 110 -8.53 -5.33 -29.12
N LEU A 111 -7.40 -5.96 -28.78
CA LEU A 111 -6.12 -5.81 -29.46
C LEU A 111 -5.83 -6.87 -30.54
N ASP A 112 -6.72 -7.84 -30.73
CA ASP A 112 -6.60 -8.92 -31.73
C ASP A 112 -6.80 -8.44 -33.19
N ARG A 113 -6.73 -7.12 -33.44
CA ARG A 113 -6.91 -6.54 -34.78
C ARG A 113 -5.57 -6.01 -35.31
N PRO A 114 -5.24 -6.24 -36.60
CA PRO A 114 -4.07 -5.64 -37.22
C PRO A 114 -4.11 -4.11 -37.08
N GLY A 115 -3.12 -3.53 -36.39
CA GLY A 115 -3.02 -2.07 -36.14
C GLY A 115 -3.56 -1.58 -34.79
N ALA A 116 -4.03 -2.47 -33.90
CA ALA A 116 -4.41 -2.06 -32.56
C ALA A 116 -3.18 -1.59 -31.75
N THR A 117 -3.22 -0.35 -31.27
CA THR A 117 -2.17 0.22 -30.44
C THR A 117 -2.54 0.13 -28.96
N LEU A 118 -1.59 -0.29 -28.12
CA LEU A 118 -1.75 -0.27 -26.67
C LEU A 118 -1.76 1.20 -26.20
N THR A 119 -2.89 1.64 -25.64
CA THR A 119 -3.02 2.98 -25.03
C THR A 119 -2.39 2.98 -23.63
N PHE A 120 -2.42 1.82 -22.95
CA PHE A 120 -1.75 1.60 -21.68
C PHE A 120 -0.55 0.67 -21.84
N PRO A 121 0.65 1.02 -21.35
CA PRO A 121 0.98 2.20 -20.52
C PRO A 121 1.01 3.51 -21.31
N LEU A 122 0.62 4.62 -20.66
CA LEU A 122 0.56 5.98 -21.23
C LEU A 122 1.94 6.57 -21.63
N HIS A 123 3.01 5.78 -21.60
CA HIS A 123 4.35 6.16 -22.03
C HIS A 123 4.90 5.09 -22.97
N LYS A 124 5.37 5.53 -24.15
CA LYS A 124 5.89 4.66 -25.21
C LYS A 124 7.32 4.14 -24.96
N GLY A 125 7.99 4.65 -23.92
CA GLY A 125 9.39 4.34 -23.61
C GLY A 125 9.63 3.30 -22.51
N GLY A 126 8.63 2.47 -22.16
CA GLY A 126 8.80 1.48 -21.08
C GLY A 126 9.95 0.50 -21.32
N ALA A 127 10.10 0.00 -22.56
CA ALA A 127 11.18 -0.91 -22.95
C ALA A 127 12.55 -0.22 -22.98
N GLU A 128 12.61 1.03 -23.43
CA GLU A 128 13.82 1.84 -23.51
C GLU A 128 14.28 2.31 -22.11
N ALA A 129 13.35 2.59 -21.21
CA ALA A 129 13.69 2.80 -19.80
C ALA A 129 14.30 1.52 -19.21
N VAL A 130 13.63 0.36 -19.31
CA VAL A 130 14.16 -0.89 -18.73
C VAL A 130 15.54 -1.27 -19.28
N SER A 131 15.81 -1.02 -20.56
CA SER A 131 17.13 -1.28 -21.16
C SER A 131 18.25 -0.36 -20.61
N HIS A 132 17.91 0.87 -20.20
CA HIS A 132 18.87 1.79 -19.57
C HIS A 132 18.99 1.62 -18.06
N TYR A 133 17.97 1.10 -17.38
CA TYR A 133 17.91 0.95 -15.91
C TYR A 133 18.57 -0.35 -15.37
N GLY A 134 19.29 -1.12 -16.20
CA GLY A 134 19.94 -2.38 -15.82
C GLY A 134 21.40 -2.56 -16.29
N SER A 135 22.05 -1.51 -16.82
CA SER A 135 23.47 -1.62 -17.23
C SER A 135 24.38 -1.71 -16.00
N ALA A 136 25.22 -2.76 -15.97
CA ALA A 136 26.14 -3.12 -14.88
C ALA A 136 27.10 -2.01 -14.41
N GLY A 137 27.21 -0.91 -15.15
CA GLY A 137 28.13 0.19 -14.86
C GLY A 137 27.59 1.31 -13.97
N THR A 138 26.29 1.42 -13.72
CA THR A 138 25.75 2.56 -12.94
C THR A 138 24.56 2.17 -12.08
N LEU A 139 24.68 2.38 -10.76
CA LEU A 139 23.63 2.20 -9.76
C LEU A 139 22.55 3.30 -9.90
N LYS A 140 21.78 3.29 -11.00
CA LYS A 140 20.77 4.32 -11.34
C LYS A 140 19.40 4.07 -10.70
N ILE A 141 19.37 3.78 -9.41
CA ILE A 141 18.13 3.70 -8.63
C ILE A 141 18.20 4.59 -7.37
N PRO A 142 18.50 5.90 -7.52
CA PRO A 142 18.71 6.80 -6.38
C PRO A 142 17.49 6.82 -5.46
N GLY A 143 16.27 6.82 -6.01
CA GLY A 143 15.03 6.79 -5.22
C GLY A 143 14.89 5.52 -4.37
N THR A 144 15.12 4.35 -4.96
CA THR A 144 15.03 3.07 -4.22
C THR A 144 16.10 3.00 -3.14
N ILE A 145 17.34 3.41 -3.43
CA ILE A 145 18.43 3.42 -2.44
C ILE A 145 18.10 4.34 -1.27
N ILE A 146 17.57 5.55 -1.55
CA ILE A 146 17.16 6.48 -0.51
C ILE A 146 16.06 5.87 0.35
N LEU A 147 15.00 5.33 -0.25
CA LEU A 147 13.89 4.72 0.50
C LEU A 147 14.35 3.51 1.33
N VAL A 148 15.23 2.68 0.78
CA VAL A 148 15.81 1.52 1.48
C VAL A 148 16.71 1.97 2.62
N ALA A 149 17.56 2.99 2.42
CA ALA A 149 18.41 3.54 3.46
C ALA A 149 17.59 4.17 4.60
N ILE A 150 16.52 4.91 4.27
CA ILE A 150 15.58 5.46 5.26
C ILE A 150 14.91 4.31 6.03
N PHE A 151 14.44 3.27 5.34
CA PHE A 151 13.83 2.12 5.97
C PHE A 151 14.79 1.41 6.94
N PHE A 152 16.01 1.09 6.50
CA PHE A 152 17.00 0.44 7.35
C PHE A 152 17.43 1.33 8.52
N GLY A 153 17.60 2.64 8.28
CA GLY A 153 17.91 3.60 9.35
C GLY A 153 16.81 3.64 10.41
N ALA A 154 15.54 3.76 9.98
CA ALA A 154 14.40 3.74 10.88
C ALA A 154 14.26 2.39 11.61
N PHE A 155 14.49 1.27 10.92
CA PHE A 155 14.45 -0.07 11.49
C PHE A 155 15.51 -0.26 12.58
N ILE A 156 16.76 0.11 12.31
CA ILE A 156 17.86 0.04 13.28
C ILE A 156 17.52 0.91 14.50
N LEU A 157 17.07 2.15 14.28
CA LEU A 157 16.69 3.05 15.35
C LEU A 157 15.58 2.47 16.24
N TYR A 158 14.47 2.03 15.64
CA TYR A 158 13.34 1.43 16.37
C TYR A 158 13.74 0.15 17.09
N TYR A 159 14.57 -0.69 16.47
CA TYR A 159 15.07 -1.91 17.08
C TYR A 159 15.87 -1.60 18.34
N PHE A 160 16.85 -0.68 18.27
CA PHE A 160 17.67 -0.33 19.43
C PHE A 160 16.87 0.39 20.53
N ILE A 161 15.95 1.29 20.17
CA ILE A 161 15.08 1.96 21.13
C ILE A 161 14.22 0.94 21.87
N ASN A 162 13.54 0.05 21.13
CA ASN A 162 12.70 -0.98 21.75
C ASN A 162 13.52 -1.98 22.57
N TRP A 163 14.72 -2.36 22.10
CA TRP A 163 15.61 -3.23 22.85
C TRP A 163 16.06 -2.58 24.16
N LYS A 164 16.39 -1.27 24.15
CA LYS A 164 16.72 -0.52 25.37
C LYS A 164 15.53 -0.38 26.31
N TYR A 165 14.33 -0.09 25.79
CA TYR A 165 13.14 -0.06 26.62
C TYR A 165 12.86 -1.43 27.25
N LEU A 166 13.01 -2.50 26.48
CA LEU A 166 12.85 -3.85 26.98
C LEU A 166 13.89 -4.16 28.05
N SER A 167 15.18 -3.83 27.86
CA SER A 167 16.20 -4.08 28.88
C SER A 167 15.98 -3.28 30.16
N ALA A 168 15.46 -2.05 30.06
CA ALA A 168 15.11 -1.22 31.22
C ALA A 168 13.85 -1.72 31.95
N LEU A 169 12.83 -2.17 31.23
CA LEU A 169 11.57 -2.67 31.80
C LEU A 169 11.67 -4.11 32.31
N TRP A 170 12.57 -4.91 31.74
CA TRP A 170 12.82 -6.30 32.17
C TRP A 170 13.64 -6.36 33.47
N LEU A 171 14.28 -5.26 33.87
CA LEU A 171 15.02 -5.14 35.12
C LEU A 171 14.11 -4.85 36.33
N PHE A 172 12.99 -5.58 36.46
CA PHE A 172 12.22 -5.62 37.70
C PHE A 172 12.12 -7.04 38.23
N ASN A 173 13.26 -7.53 38.73
CA ASN A 173 13.52 -7.67 40.17
C ASN A 173 15.01 -7.42 40.44
#